data_AF-A0A821QB97-F1
#
_entry.id   AF-A0A821QB97-F1
#
_cell.length_a   1.000
_cell.length_b   1.000
_cell.length_c   1.000
_cell.angle_alpha   90.00
_cell.angle_beta   90.00
_cell.angle_gamma   90.00
#
_symmetry.space_group_name_H-M   'P 1'
#
loop_
_entity.id
_entity.type
_entity.pdbx_description
1 polymer ?
#
loop_
_entity_poly.entity_id
_entity_poly.type
_entity_poly.pdbx_seq_one_letter_code
_entity_poly.pdbx_strand_id
1 'polypeptide(L)'
;MIFSTISLNQSLSKTDYSNILLNHDSNATVILKNYNNQSIHHIYIDIGCFNGETIEHFIHFTPNSVLYDIITFEPDPFNYEICKKQLRQQKYQNHNIIIIPKAAWIRDEKVPFQIDRGGKSRIDLNQTRLPMLDAIDFSLWLSRLIQSNNTKLDIKISIPGAEVKVLQKMLIDETLILAEKWIIEWADRSDSRTRPGRIYVQLMLDSLGYSLEYSTNLHDIRKVFKMNGTEGDIKRYYDWKKVPEGDIYCHYIQRPTVIDPPRTTKSRAKLKKF
;
A
#
# COMPACT_ATOMS: atom_id res chain seq x y z
N MET A 1 32.82 14.11 -47.36
CA MET A 1 32.27 13.31 -46.25
C MET A 1 30.81 13.69 -46.12
N ILE A 2 29.91 12.81 -46.56
CA ILE A 2 28.48 13.07 -46.78
C ILE A 2 27.73 12.61 -45.53
N PHE A 3 26.94 13.49 -44.90
CA PHE A 3 25.98 13.10 -43.87
C PHE A 3 24.58 13.13 -44.48
N SER A 4 23.97 11.95 -44.59
CA SER A 4 22.57 11.77 -45.01
C SER A 4 21.66 11.80 -43.77
N THR A 5 20.70 12.72 -43.77
CA THR A 5 19.59 12.77 -42.82
C THR A 5 18.54 11.74 -43.23
N ILE A 6 18.26 10.75 -42.38
CA ILE A 6 17.13 9.83 -42.57
C ILE A 6 15.95 10.39 -41.79
N SER A 7 14.94 10.86 -42.52
CA SER A 7 13.59 11.10 -42.03
C SER A 7 12.83 9.77 -42.04
N LEU A 8 12.32 9.36 -40.88
CA LEU A 8 11.41 8.22 -40.77
C LEU A 8 9.99 8.75 -40.52
N ASN A 9 9.26 8.94 -41.62
CA ASN A 9 7.80 8.98 -41.63
C ASN A 9 7.30 7.54 -41.77
N GLN A 10 6.78 6.97 -40.69
CA GLN A 10 5.85 5.84 -40.76
C GLN A 10 4.69 6.10 -39.81
N SER A 11 3.53 6.38 -40.41
CA SER A 11 2.22 6.36 -39.76
C SER A 11 1.89 4.92 -39.37
N LEU A 12 2.08 4.59 -38.10
CA LEU A 12 1.62 3.33 -37.51
C LEU A 12 0.20 3.50 -36.99
N SER A 13 -0.66 2.57 -37.36
CA SER A 13 -2.07 2.46 -36.94
C SER A 13 -2.17 2.28 -35.42
N LYS A 14 -3.15 2.99 -34.82
CA LYS A 14 -3.52 2.92 -33.39
C LYS A 14 -3.83 1.49 -32.94
N THR A 15 -2.86 0.85 -32.33
CA THR A 15 -3.05 -0.20 -31.32
C THR A 15 -1.92 -0.04 -30.32
N ASP A 16 -2.10 0.88 -29.38
CA ASP A 16 -1.14 1.14 -28.30
C ASP A 16 -1.37 0.14 -27.15
N TYR A 17 -0.70 -1.00 -27.25
CA TYR A 17 -0.47 -1.91 -26.13
C TYR A 17 0.97 -1.74 -25.65
N SER A 18 1.21 -0.86 -24.67
CA SER A 18 2.40 -0.99 -23.83
C SER A 18 2.09 -2.05 -22.76
N ASN A 19 2.33 -3.32 -23.08
CA ASN A 19 2.36 -4.36 -22.05
C ASN A 19 3.49 -4.05 -21.09
N ILE A 20 3.19 -3.53 -19.90
CA ILE A 20 4.17 -3.46 -18.81
C ILE A 20 4.31 -4.89 -18.27
N LEU A 21 5.15 -5.67 -18.94
CA LEU A 21 5.58 -6.98 -18.47
C LEU A 21 6.58 -6.75 -17.35
N LEU A 22 6.12 -6.86 -16.09
CA LEU A 22 7.04 -7.14 -14.97
C LEU A 22 7.51 -8.60 -15.10
N ASN A 23 8.37 -8.86 -16.07
CA ASN A 23 9.01 -10.15 -16.27
C ASN A 23 10.26 -10.21 -15.39
N HIS A 24 10.18 -10.89 -14.26
CA HIS A 24 11.33 -11.57 -13.65
C HIS A 24 10.82 -12.78 -12.85
N ASP A 25 10.72 -13.92 -13.54
CA ASP A 25 10.86 -15.29 -13.01
C ASP A 25 9.97 -15.80 -11.85
N SER A 26 8.72 -15.36 -11.71
CA SER A 26 7.67 -16.23 -11.11
C SER A 26 6.24 -15.69 -11.27
N ASN A 27 5.63 -16.08 -12.39
CA ASN A 27 4.22 -16.43 -12.64
C ASN A 27 3.05 -15.45 -12.41
N ALA A 28 3.28 -14.15 -12.21
CA ALA A 28 2.18 -13.19 -12.30
C ALA A 28 2.58 -11.96 -13.13
N THR A 29 2.25 -11.98 -14.42
CA THR A 29 2.28 -10.75 -15.23
C THR A 29 1.15 -9.85 -14.77
N VAL A 30 1.50 -8.71 -14.16
CA VAL A 30 0.53 -7.65 -13.83
C VAL A 30 0.26 -6.87 -15.10
N ILE A 31 -0.86 -7.16 -15.78
CA ILE A 31 -1.30 -6.37 -16.94
C ILE A 31 -2.22 -5.26 -16.42
N LEU A 32 -1.66 -4.05 -16.28
CA LEU A 32 -2.45 -2.86 -15.98
C LEU A 32 -3.19 -2.40 -17.24
N LYS A 33 -4.40 -1.90 -17.08
CA LYS A 33 -5.15 -1.35 -18.22
C LYS A 33 -4.43 -0.10 -18.73
N ASN A 34 -4.25 -0.01 -20.03
CA ASN A 34 -3.61 1.16 -20.63
C ASN A 34 -4.62 2.32 -20.68
N TYR A 35 -4.45 3.30 -19.79
CA TYR A 35 -5.26 4.51 -19.73
C TYR A 35 -4.65 5.65 -20.58
N ASN A 36 -4.32 5.36 -21.84
CA ASN A 36 -3.67 6.30 -22.77
C ASN A 36 -4.42 7.62 -23.03
N ASN A 37 -5.62 7.81 -22.47
CA ASN A 37 -6.43 9.03 -22.62
C ASN A 37 -7.07 9.55 -21.30
N GLN A 38 -6.79 8.96 -20.13
CA GLN A 38 -7.30 9.50 -18.85
C GLN A 38 -6.21 10.28 -18.09
N SER A 39 -6.65 11.35 -17.45
CA SER A 39 -5.78 12.33 -16.81
C SER A 39 -5.13 11.84 -15.52
N ILE A 40 -5.51 10.70 -14.92
CA ILE A 40 -4.90 10.07 -13.74
C ILE A 40 -5.23 8.57 -13.71
N HIS A 41 -4.26 7.70 -13.43
CA HIS A 41 -4.44 6.26 -13.22
C HIS A 41 -4.58 5.94 -11.72
N HIS A 42 -5.58 5.16 -11.33
CA HIS A 42 -5.85 4.83 -9.93
C HIS A 42 -5.50 3.37 -9.62
N ILE A 43 -4.73 3.13 -8.57
CA ILE A 43 -4.36 1.80 -8.09
C ILE A 43 -4.74 1.67 -6.61
N TYR A 44 -5.42 0.57 -6.28
CA TYR A 44 -5.66 0.18 -4.90
C TYR A 44 -4.93 -1.14 -4.61
N ILE A 45 -4.09 -1.15 -3.58
CA ILE A 45 -3.33 -2.34 -3.17
C ILE A 45 -3.79 -2.80 -1.81
N ASP A 46 -4.20 -4.06 -1.68
CA ASP A 46 -4.55 -4.68 -0.40
C ASP A 46 -3.60 -5.82 -0.05
N ILE A 47 -2.79 -5.61 0.98
CA ILE A 47 -1.77 -6.56 1.41
C ILE A 47 -2.31 -7.38 2.59
N GLY A 48 -2.56 -8.67 2.34
CA GLY A 48 -3.20 -9.59 3.31
C GLY A 48 -4.72 -9.56 3.21
N CYS A 49 -5.29 -9.79 2.02
CA CYS A 49 -6.74 -9.70 1.82
C CYS A 49 -7.55 -10.84 2.42
N PHE A 50 -6.92 -11.92 2.87
CA PHE A 50 -7.58 -13.08 3.44
C PHE A 50 -8.61 -13.68 2.46
N ASN A 51 -9.91 -13.44 2.68
CA ASN A 51 -11.01 -13.92 1.86
C ASN A 51 -11.48 -12.93 0.79
N GLY A 52 -10.93 -11.70 0.74
CA GLY A 52 -11.32 -10.66 -0.21
C GLY A 52 -12.45 -9.72 0.27
N GLU A 53 -12.92 -9.84 1.52
CA GLU A 53 -13.97 -8.98 2.09
C GLU A 53 -13.57 -7.50 2.09
N THR A 54 -12.30 -7.21 2.37
CA THR A 54 -11.74 -5.84 2.34
C THR A 54 -11.79 -5.21 0.94
N ILE A 55 -11.57 -6.01 -0.11
CA ILE A 55 -11.75 -5.58 -1.50
C ILE A 55 -13.22 -5.33 -1.80
N GLU A 56 -14.12 -6.21 -1.34
CA GLU A 56 -15.56 -6.02 -1.51
C GLU A 56 -16.05 -4.72 -0.84
N HIS A 57 -15.58 -4.43 0.37
CA HIS A 57 -15.84 -3.16 1.04
C HIS A 57 -15.29 -1.97 0.27
N PHE A 58 -14.05 -2.05 -0.21
CA PHE A 58 -13.47 -0.98 -1.05
C PHE A 58 -14.35 -0.70 -2.28
N ILE A 59 -14.77 -1.75 -2.99
CA ILE A 59 -15.62 -1.64 -4.19
C ILE A 59 -16.97 -1.00 -3.85
N HIS A 60 -17.59 -1.40 -2.73
CA HIS A 60 -18.90 -0.93 -2.30
C HIS A 60 -18.89 0.53 -1.86
N PHE A 61 -17.87 0.94 -1.08
CA PHE A 61 -17.80 2.26 -0.46
C PHE A 61 -16.99 3.30 -1.26
N THR A 62 -16.30 2.90 -2.33
CA THR A 62 -15.52 3.81 -3.17
C THR A 62 -16.28 4.14 -4.45
N PRO A 63 -16.78 5.37 -4.62
CA PRO A 63 -17.38 5.81 -5.87
C PRO A 63 -16.43 5.62 -7.04
N ASN A 64 -16.95 5.15 -8.17
CA ASN A 64 -16.15 4.87 -9.38
C ASN A 64 -15.01 3.87 -9.15
N SER A 65 -15.16 2.91 -8.22
CA SER A 65 -14.17 1.85 -7.97
C SER A 65 -13.78 1.04 -9.22
N VAL A 66 -14.63 1.02 -10.25
CA VAL A 66 -14.33 0.43 -11.58
C VAL A 66 -13.17 1.09 -12.32
N LEU A 67 -12.76 2.30 -11.92
CA LEU A 67 -11.60 3.01 -12.47
C LEU A 67 -10.28 2.62 -11.82
N TYR A 68 -10.32 1.83 -10.75
CA TYR A 68 -9.12 1.35 -10.07
C TYR A 68 -8.64 0.04 -10.68
N ASP A 69 -7.32 -0.08 -10.83
CA ASP A 69 -6.67 -1.38 -10.85
C ASP A 69 -6.48 -1.85 -9.40
N ILE A 70 -7.12 -2.96 -9.04
CA ILE A 70 -7.07 -3.53 -7.69
C ILE A 70 -6.05 -4.66 -7.69
N ILE A 71 -5.01 -4.52 -6.87
CA ILE A 71 -3.98 -5.54 -6.68
C ILE A 71 -4.06 -6.03 -5.25
N THR A 72 -4.02 -7.33 -5.03
CA THR A 72 -4.06 -7.87 -3.69
C THR A 72 -3.10 -9.04 -3.48
N PHE A 73 -2.54 -9.15 -2.28
CA PHE A 73 -1.61 -10.19 -1.88
C PHE A 73 -2.27 -11.13 -0.87
N GLU A 74 -2.26 -12.43 -1.17
CA GLU A 74 -2.67 -13.48 -0.24
C GLU A 74 -1.75 -14.70 -0.39
N PRO A 75 -0.76 -14.87 0.50
CA PRO A 75 0.17 -16.00 0.44
C PRO A 75 -0.44 -17.33 0.88
N ASP A 76 -1.45 -17.35 1.76
CA ASP A 76 -2.01 -18.60 2.25
C ASP A 76 -2.78 -19.31 1.13
N PRO A 77 -2.39 -20.53 0.72
CA PRO A 77 -3.02 -21.21 -0.40
C PRO A 77 -4.53 -21.44 -0.24
N PHE A 78 -5.00 -21.64 0.99
CA PHE A 78 -6.44 -21.85 1.25
C PHE A 78 -7.20 -20.53 1.15
N ASN A 79 -6.68 -19.46 1.76
CA ASN A 79 -7.32 -18.14 1.70
C ASN A 79 -7.26 -17.57 0.28
N TYR A 80 -6.17 -17.78 -0.45
CA TYR A 80 -6.02 -17.40 -1.85
C TYR A 80 -7.14 -18.01 -2.72
N GLU A 81 -7.42 -19.30 -2.60
CA GLU A 81 -8.50 -19.92 -3.39
C GLU A 81 -9.90 -19.42 -2.97
N ILE A 82 -10.11 -19.11 -1.69
CA ILE A 82 -11.36 -18.47 -1.23
C ILE A 82 -11.51 -17.08 -1.84
N CYS A 83 -10.48 -16.23 -1.72
CA CYS A 83 -10.43 -14.89 -2.26
C CYS A 83 -10.64 -14.91 -3.78
N LYS A 84 -9.95 -15.78 -4.50
CA LYS A 84 -10.08 -15.96 -5.94
C LYS A 84 -11.48 -16.40 -6.35
N LYS A 85 -12.13 -17.30 -5.60
CA LYS A 85 -13.53 -17.68 -5.84
C LYS A 85 -14.47 -16.50 -5.61
N GLN A 86 -14.24 -15.71 -4.57
CA GLN A 86 -15.07 -14.54 -4.22
C GLN A 86 -14.93 -13.42 -5.26
N LEU A 87 -13.71 -13.02 -5.60
CA LEU A 87 -13.43 -11.87 -6.48
C LEU A 87 -13.62 -12.16 -7.97
N ARG A 88 -13.82 -13.43 -8.37
CA ARG A 88 -14.18 -13.83 -9.75
C ARG A 88 -15.68 -13.97 -10.00
N GLN A 89 -16.51 -13.63 -9.03
CA GLN A 89 -17.97 -13.63 -9.21
C GLN A 89 -18.40 -12.61 -10.27
N GLN A 90 -19.55 -12.86 -10.91
CA GLN A 90 -20.08 -12.01 -11.99
C GLN A 90 -20.25 -10.53 -11.57
N LYS A 91 -20.57 -10.26 -10.29
CA LYS A 91 -20.70 -8.89 -9.77
C LYS A 91 -19.40 -8.05 -9.89
N TYR A 92 -18.24 -8.68 -10.04
CA TYR A 92 -16.93 -8.02 -10.16
C TYR A 92 -16.34 -8.06 -11.58
N GLN A 93 -17.09 -8.53 -12.58
CA GLN A 93 -16.57 -8.71 -13.95
C GLN A 93 -16.09 -7.41 -14.61
N ASN A 94 -16.54 -6.25 -14.11
CA ASN A 94 -16.17 -4.94 -14.62
C ASN A 94 -14.94 -4.34 -13.91
N HIS A 95 -14.46 -4.96 -12.84
CA HIS A 95 -13.28 -4.52 -12.09
C HIS A 95 -12.03 -5.23 -12.60
N ASN A 96 -10.90 -4.52 -12.62
CA ASN A 96 -9.61 -5.16 -12.88
C ASN A 96 -9.00 -5.60 -11.54
N ILE A 97 -9.09 -6.89 -11.21
CA ILE A 97 -8.62 -7.43 -9.94
C ILE A 97 -7.50 -8.44 -10.19
N ILE A 98 -6.34 -8.19 -9.60
CA ILE A 98 -5.14 -9.02 -9.70
C ILE A 98 -4.83 -9.57 -8.30
N ILE A 99 -4.77 -10.90 -8.18
CA ILE A 99 -4.48 -11.58 -6.91
C ILE A 99 -3.09 -12.22 -7.03
N ILE A 100 -2.18 -11.82 -6.15
CA ILE A 100 -0.78 -12.27 -6.11
C ILE A 100 -0.66 -13.29 -4.97
N PRO A 101 -0.37 -14.58 -5.27
CA PRO A 101 -0.25 -15.64 -4.27
C PRO A 101 1.14 -15.65 -3.60
N LYS A 102 1.60 -14.48 -3.13
CA LYS A 102 2.92 -14.31 -2.51
C LYS A 102 2.83 -13.41 -1.29
N ALA A 103 3.77 -13.57 -0.37
CA ALA A 103 3.84 -12.71 0.80
C ALA A 103 4.51 -11.38 0.44
N ALA A 104 3.93 -10.26 0.88
CA ALA A 104 4.63 -8.99 0.86
C ALA A 104 5.65 -8.95 2.00
N TRP A 105 6.91 -8.70 1.67
CA TRP A 105 8.02 -8.78 2.61
C TRP A 105 9.11 -7.75 2.32
N ILE A 106 10.26 -7.87 2.98
CA ILE A 106 11.37 -6.93 2.89
C ILE A 106 12.43 -7.33 1.85
N ARG A 107 12.34 -8.54 1.27
CA ARG A 107 13.25 -9.12 0.28
C ARG A 107 12.52 -10.17 -0.56
N ASP A 108 12.99 -10.39 -1.79
CA ASP A 108 12.61 -11.54 -2.61
C ASP A 108 13.29 -12.79 -2.04
N GLU A 109 12.53 -13.63 -1.34
CA GLU A 109 13.04 -14.85 -0.72
C GLU A 109 11.92 -15.87 -0.45
N LYS A 110 12.29 -17.06 0.02
CA LYS A 110 11.33 -17.98 0.62
C LYS A 110 11.29 -17.77 2.12
N VAL A 111 10.09 -17.54 2.67
CA VAL A 111 9.89 -17.29 4.10
C VAL A 111 9.12 -18.43 4.76
N PRO A 112 9.47 -18.83 6.00
CA PRO A 112 8.67 -19.78 6.77
C PRO A 112 7.33 -19.13 7.10
N PHE A 113 6.24 -19.79 6.71
CA PHE A 113 4.90 -19.25 6.80
C PHE A 113 3.96 -20.18 7.56
N GLN A 114 3.30 -19.64 8.57
CA GLN A 114 2.27 -20.34 9.32
C GLN A 114 0.98 -20.27 8.50
N ILE A 115 0.59 -21.40 7.92
CA ILE A 115 -0.71 -21.56 7.28
C ILE A 115 -1.75 -21.81 8.37
N ASP A 116 -2.72 -20.91 8.46
CA ASP A 116 -3.92 -21.09 9.27
C ASP A 116 -5.12 -20.85 8.37
N ARG A 117 -6.14 -21.72 8.40
CA ARG A 117 -7.33 -21.58 7.53
C ARG A 117 -8.26 -20.45 8.00
N GLY A 118 -7.68 -19.33 8.42
CA GLY A 118 -8.29 -18.22 9.14
C GLY A 118 -7.37 -17.00 9.18
N GLY A 119 -7.76 -15.98 9.92
CA GLY A 119 -7.05 -14.69 9.97
C GLY A 119 -5.75 -14.68 10.79
N LYS A 120 -5.11 -15.83 11.03
CA LYS A 120 -3.84 -15.91 11.79
C LYS A 120 -2.66 -16.37 10.95
N SER A 121 -2.83 -16.51 9.64
CA SER A 121 -1.74 -16.79 8.72
C SER A 121 -0.70 -15.68 8.76
N ARG A 122 0.58 -16.06 8.89
CA ARG A 122 1.67 -15.10 9.11
C ARG A 122 3.04 -15.68 8.80
N ILE A 123 4.00 -14.80 8.56
CA ILE A 123 5.41 -15.16 8.54
C ILE A 123 5.88 -15.41 9.98
N ASP A 124 6.49 -16.57 10.24
CA ASP A 124 7.07 -16.89 11.55
C ASP A 124 8.49 -17.42 11.40
N LEU A 125 9.46 -16.50 11.56
CA LEU A 125 10.88 -16.76 11.40
C LEU A 125 11.47 -17.67 12.49
N ASN A 126 10.74 -17.91 13.59
CA ASN A 126 11.25 -18.73 14.70
C ASN A 126 10.92 -20.22 14.53
N GLN A 127 10.04 -20.57 13.59
CA GLN A 127 9.63 -21.95 13.38
C GLN A 127 10.30 -22.54 12.13
N THR A 128 11.22 -23.47 12.33
CA THR A 128 12.00 -24.11 11.25
C THR A 128 11.25 -25.19 10.48
N ARG A 129 10.05 -25.59 10.95
CA ARG A 129 9.24 -26.67 10.36
C ARG A 129 8.01 -26.18 9.61
N LEU A 130 7.90 -24.87 9.38
CA LEU A 130 6.81 -24.31 8.60
C LEU A 130 7.04 -24.49 7.10
N PRO A 131 5.97 -24.58 6.29
CA PRO A 131 6.10 -24.51 4.85
C PRO A 131 6.76 -23.19 4.44
N MET A 132 7.60 -23.26 3.43
CA MET A 132 8.28 -22.10 2.86
C MET A 132 7.44 -21.55 1.71
N LEU A 133 7.05 -20.28 1.76
CA LEU A 133 6.31 -19.61 0.70
C LEU A 133 7.16 -18.53 0.03
N ASP A 134 6.87 -18.27 -1.24
CA ASP A 134 7.53 -17.18 -1.97
C ASP A 134 7.07 -15.83 -1.41
N ALA A 135 8.04 -14.98 -1.13
CA ALA A 135 7.85 -13.60 -0.73
C ALA A 135 8.45 -12.65 -1.75
N ILE A 136 7.88 -11.45 -1.85
CA ILE A 136 8.36 -10.36 -2.69
C ILE A 136 8.91 -9.25 -1.80
N ASP A 137 10.03 -8.64 -2.20
CA ASP A 137 10.43 -7.32 -1.70
C ASP A 137 9.36 -6.29 -2.11
N PHE A 138 8.43 -6.03 -1.20
CA PHE A 138 7.24 -5.23 -1.51
C PHE A 138 7.62 -3.79 -1.89
N SER A 139 8.64 -3.24 -1.23
CA SER A 139 9.13 -1.91 -1.49
C SER A 139 9.70 -1.79 -2.90
N LEU A 140 10.62 -2.69 -3.26
CA LEU A 140 11.20 -2.74 -4.60
C LEU A 140 10.14 -3.02 -5.67
N TRP A 141 9.23 -3.96 -5.41
CA TRP A 141 8.11 -4.27 -6.29
C TRP A 141 7.22 -3.04 -6.53
N LEU A 142 6.88 -2.29 -5.48
CA LEU A 142 6.05 -1.10 -5.58
C LEU A 142 6.73 0.00 -6.42
N SER A 143 8.04 0.23 -6.20
CA SER A 143 8.80 1.21 -6.99
C SER A 143 8.81 0.88 -8.48
N ARG A 144 8.77 -0.41 -8.84
CA ARG A 144 8.71 -0.87 -10.23
C ARG A 144 7.31 -0.80 -10.83
N LEU A 145 6.27 -0.91 -9.99
CA LEU A 145 4.88 -0.75 -10.40
C LEU A 145 4.59 0.71 -10.77
N ILE A 146 5.06 1.66 -9.96
CA ILE A 146 4.82 3.09 -10.14
C ILE A 146 5.89 3.70 -11.05
N GLN A 147 5.65 3.63 -12.35
CA GLN A 147 6.59 4.15 -13.36
C GLN A 147 6.25 5.57 -13.84
N SER A 148 5.03 6.05 -13.56
CA SER A 148 4.55 7.33 -14.07
C SER A 148 4.18 8.28 -12.93
N ASN A 149 4.38 9.58 -13.14
CA ASN A 149 3.93 10.62 -12.21
C ASN A 149 2.41 10.78 -12.16
N ASN A 150 1.68 10.03 -12.99
CA ASN A 150 0.24 10.16 -13.15
C ASN A 150 -0.54 9.01 -12.52
N THR A 151 -0.01 8.45 -11.43
CA THR A 151 -0.62 7.35 -10.70
C THR A 151 -0.99 7.80 -9.30
N LYS A 152 -2.27 7.65 -8.94
CA LYS A 152 -2.77 7.75 -7.57
C LYS A 152 -2.81 6.36 -6.96
N LEU A 153 -2.20 6.21 -5.80
CA LEU A 153 -1.99 4.94 -5.15
C LEU A 153 -2.53 4.97 -3.72
N ASP A 154 -3.47 4.07 -3.46
CA ASP A 154 -4.03 3.79 -2.15
C ASP A 154 -3.55 2.41 -1.70
N ILE A 155 -2.96 2.30 -0.51
CA ILE A 155 -2.47 1.01 0.02
C ILE A 155 -3.14 0.69 1.34
N LYS A 156 -3.67 -0.52 1.46
CA LYS A 156 -4.04 -1.16 2.72
C LYS A 156 -3.02 -2.24 3.08
N ILE A 157 -2.59 -2.27 4.34
CA ILE A 157 -1.68 -3.28 4.88
C ILE A 157 -2.29 -3.94 6.12
N SER A 158 -2.41 -5.27 6.08
CA SER A 158 -2.91 -6.13 7.15
C SER A 158 -2.18 -7.48 7.10
N ILE A 159 -0.88 -7.48 7.41
CA ILE A 159 -0.01 -8.67 7.35
C ILE A 159 0.56 -9.01 8.73
N PRO A 160 -0.10 -9.90 9.51
CA PRO A 160 0.26 -10.10 10.91
C PRO A 160 1.74 -10.43 11.12
N GLY A 161 2.43 -9.60 11.90
CA GLY A 161 3.84 -9.81 12.28
C GLY A 161 4.86 -9.31 11.24
N ALA A 162 4.39 -8.76 10.12
CA ALA A 162 5.23 -8.24 9.05
C ALA A 162 5.07 -6.73 8.82
N GLU A 163 4.02 -6.11 9.36
CA GLU A 163 3.63 -4.73 9.05
C GLU A 163 4.77 -3.74 9.34
N VAL A 164 5.34 -3.81 10.54
CA VAL A 164 6.44 -2.92 10.96
C VAL A 164 7.66 -3.07 10.07
N LYS A 165 8.05 -4.31 9.74
CA LYS A 165 9.26 -4.58 8.95
C LYS A 165 9.12 -4.08 7.52
N VAL A 166 7.97 -4.33 6.89
CA VAL A 166 7.66 -3.84 5.55
C VAL A 166 7.66 -2.32 5.53
N LEU A 167 6.97 -1.66 6.46
CA LEU A 167 6.92 -0.19 6.52
C LEU A 167 8.30 0.43 6.81
N GLN A 168 9.12 -0.18 7.66
CA GLN A 168 10.50 0.25 7.88
C GLN A 168 11.36 0.13 6.61
N LYS A 169 11.23 -0.98 5.88
CA LYS A 169 11.93 -1.16 4.60
C LYS A 169 11.50 -0.10 3.58
N MET A 170 10.20 0.13 3.46
CA MET A 170 9.66 1.15 2.56
C MET A 170 10.09 2.57 2.91
N LEU A 171 10.26 2.86 4.20
CA LEU A 171 10.82 4.12 4.67
C LEU A 171 12.29 4.27 4.25
N ILE A 172 13.09 3.22 4.46
CA ILE A 172 14.52 3.21 4.09
C ILE A 172 14.71 3.36 2.57
N ASP A 173 13.86 2.71 1.79
CA ASP A 173 13.92 2.78 0.31
C ASP A 173 13.18 4.00 -0.27
N GLU A 174 12.61 4.86 0.58
CA GLU A 174 11.82 6.02 0.17
C GLU A 174 10.62 5.68 -0.76
N THR A 175 10.04 4.48 -0.61
CA THR A 175 8.86 4.05 -1.40
C THR A 175 7.54 4.32 -0.67
N LEU A 176 7.59 4.64 0.62
CA LEU A 176 6.40 4.99 1.40
C LEU A 176 5.67 6.23 0.83
N ILE A 177 6.43 7.17 0.27
CA ILE A 177 5.93 8.42 -0.33
C ILE A 177 5.20 8.22 -1.67
N LEU A 178 5.24 7.00 -2.24
CA LEU A 178 4.59 6.69 -3.50
C LEU A 178 3.06 6.60 -3.36
N ALA A 179 2.55 6.25 -2.18
CA ALA A 179 1.12 6.20 -1.92
C ALA A 179 0.60 7.53 -1.38
N GLU A 180 -0.54 7.95 -1.91
CA GLU A 180 -1.30 9.13 -1.46
C GLU A 180 -1.99 8.83 -0.13
N LYS A 181 -2.47 7.58 0.00
CA LYS A 181 -3.25 7.10 1.13
C LYS A 181 -2.76 5.74 1.62
N TRP A 182 -2.62 5.61 2.94
CA TRP A 182 -2.35 4.37 3.63
C TRP A 182 -3.49 4.01 4.59
N ILE A 183 -3.78 2.72 4.68
CA ILE A 183 -4.70 2.10 5.63
C ILE A 183 -3.91 0.99 6.33
N ILE A 184 -3.52 1.18 7.59
CA ILE A 184 -2.71 0.20 8.32
C ILE A 184 -3.56 -0.45 9.40
N GLU A 185 -3.78 -1.74 9.28
CA GLU A 185 -4.43 -2.58 10.30
C GLU A 185 -3.36 -3.36 11.06
N TRP A 186 -3.22 -3.05 12.34
CA TRP A 186 -2.24 -3.74 13.18
C TRP A 186 -2.83 -5.02 13.77
N ALA A 187 -2.37 -6.18 13.30
CA ALA A 187 -2.89 -7.46 13.78
C ALA A 187 -2.41 -7.82 15.19
N ASP A 188 -1.27 -7.29 15.61
CA ASP A 188 -0.57 -7.77 16.79
C ASP A 188 -0.90 -6.94 18.06
N ARG A 189 -2.15 -7.07 18.52
CA ARG A 189 -2.72 -6.24 19.60
C ARG A 189 -2.03 -6.45 20.96
N SER A 190 -1.51 -7.64 21.20
CA SER A 190 -1.05 -8.07 22.53
C SER A 190 0.45 -8.30 22.62
N ASP A 191 1.21 -8.35 21.52
CA ASP A 191 2.65 -8.52 21.63
C ASP A 191 3.33 -7.19 22.00
N SER A 192 3.78 -7.14 23.26
CA SER A 192 4.61 -6.05 23.76
C SER A 192 5.86 -5.78 22.92
N ARG A 193 6.36 -6.79 22.18
CA ARG A 193 7.59 -6.69 21.37
C ARG A 193 7.41 -5.86 20.10
N THR A 194 6.21 -5.80 19.52
CA THR A 194 5.97 -5.03 18.28
C THR A 194 5.60 -3.57 18.55
N ARG A 195 5.28 -3.22 19.81
CA ARG A 195 4.92 -1.85 20.21
C ARG A 195 6.00 -0.81 19.94
N PRO A 196 7.29 -1.02 20.29
CA PRO A 196 8.33 -0.03 19.98
C PRO A 196 8.45 0.22 18.47
N GLY A 197 8.29 -0.84 17.66
CA GLY A 197 8.30 -0.74 16.21
C GLY A 197 7.16 0.10 15.64
N ARG A 198 5.94 -0.04 16.19
CA ARG A 198 4.80 0.80 15.79
C ARG A 198 5.00 2.26 16.12
N ILE A 199 5.44 2.54 17.34
CA ILE A 199 5.72 3.92 17.79
C ILE A 199 6.78 4.52 16.87
N TYR A 200 7.82 3.76 16.54
CA TYR A 200 8.85 4.22 15.60
C TYR A 200 8.26 4.55 14.22
N VAL A 201 7.50 3.64 13.60
CA VAL A 201 6.86 3.88 12.30
C VAL A 201 5.94 5.10 12.33
N GLN A 202 5.16 5.25 13.41
CA GLN A 202 4.28 6.39 13.63
C GLN A 202 5.05 7.71 13.71
N LEU A 203 6.07 7.80 14.56
CA LEU A 203 6.90 9.02 14.67
C LEU A 203 7.55 9.37 13.34
N MET A 204 7.95 8.37 12.57
CA MET A 204 8.52 8.58 11.24
C MET A 204 7.46 9.11 10.25
N LEU A 205 6.25 8.56 10.25
CA LEU A 205 5.14 9.07 9.43
C LEU A 205 4.80 10.52 9.79
N ASP A 206 4.72 10.84 11.08
CA ASP A 206 4.52 12.22 11.57
C ASP A 206 5.63 13.14 11.06
N SER A 207 6.89 12.70 11.11
CA SER A 207 8.04 13.49 10.63
C SER A 207 8.01 13.76 9.12
N LEU A 208 7.36 12.88 8.34
CA LEU A 208 7.13 13.02 6.91
C LEU A 208 5.89 13.89 6.60
N GLY A 209 5.22 14.41 7.63
CA GLY A 209 4.06 15.29 7.50
C GLY A 209 2.74 14.57 7.24
N TYR A 210 2.72 13.23 7.33
CA TYR A 210 1.50 12.47 7.18
C TYR A 210 0.52 12.76 8.33
N SER A 211 -0.77 12.92 8.02
CA SER A 211 -1.80 13.01 9.06
C SER A 211 -2.26 11.62 9.47
N LEU A 212 -2.09 11.27 10.74
CA LEU A 212 -2.52 9.99 11.31
C LEU A 212 -3.92 10.11 11.92
N GLU A 213 -4.86 9.37 11.34
CA GLU A 213 -6.23 9.23 11.83
C GLU A 213 -6.45 7.82 12.37
N TYR A 214 -7.06 7.72 13.56
CA TYR A 214 -7.31 6.44 14.22
C TYR A 214 -8.79 6.11 14.19
N SER A 215 -9.10 4.88 13.79
CA SER A 215 -10.43 4.30 13.95
C SER A 215 -10.34 2.97 14.69
N THR A 216 -11.26 2.75 15.62
CA THR A 216 -11.47 1.47 16.33
C THR A 216 -12.43 0.53 15.59
N ASN A 217 -13.10 1.03 14.54
CA ASN A 217 -14.04 0.28 13.73
C ASN A 217 -14.00 0.75 12.27
N LEU A 218 -13.55 -0.14 11.38
CA LEU A 218 -13.50 0.13 9.93
C LEU A 218 -14.89 0.40 9.33
N HIS A 219 -15.95 -0.14 9.92
CA HIS A 219 -17.33 0.08 9.47
C HIS A 219 -17.94 1.39 9.98
N ASP A 220 -17.29 2.07 10.92
CA ASP A 220 -17.75 3.33 11.51
C ASP A 220 -16.66 4.40 11.46
N ILE A 221 -16.18 4.71 10.25
CA ILE A 221 -15.23 5.81 9.99
C ILE A 221 -15.74 7.19 10.47
N ARG A 222 -16.99 7.30 10.93
CA ARG A 222 -17.53 8.51 11.54
C ARG A 222 -17.00 8.75 12.96
N LYS A 223 -16.35 7.75 13.58
CA LYS A 223 -15.66 7.86 14.89
C LYS A 223 -14.14 7.94 14.72
N VAL A 224 -13.68 8.77 13.78
CA VAL A 224 -12.26 9.05 13.61
C VAL A 224 -11.80 10.05 14.68
N PHE A 225 -10.73 9.71 15.37
CA PHE A 225 -10.02 10.64 16.27
C PHE A 225 -8.84 11.25 15.52
N LYS A 226 -8.79 12.59 15.47
CA LYS A 226 -7.60 13.33 15.03
C LYS A 226 -6.71 13.59 16.24
N MET A 227 -5.46 13.14 16.17
CA MET A 227 -4.43 13.53 17.15
C MET A 227 -3.69 14.75 16.60
N ASN A 228 -3.58 15.81 17.39
CA ASN A 228 -2.92 17.05 16.97
C ASN A 228 -1.44 17.08 17.38
N GLY A 229 -0.86 15.93 17.74
CA GLY A 229 0.54 15.81 18.17
C GLY A 229 0.86 16.52 19.50
N THR A 230 -0.15 16.85 20.31
CA THR A 230 0.09 17.52 21.61
C THR A 230 0.61 16.54 22.66
N GLU A 231 1.33 17.02 23.68
CA GLU A 231 1.78 16.18 24.81
C GLU A 231 0.61 15.46 25.51
N GLY A 232 -0.59 16.07 25.51
CA GLY A 232 -1.82 15.47 26.01
C GLY A 232 -2.33 14.31 25.14
N ASP A 233 -2.20 14.41 23.83
CA ASP A 233 -2.53 13.33 22.88
C ASP A 233 -1.57 12.15 23.06
N ILE A 234 -0.28 12.43 23.21
CA ILE A 234 0.75 11.43 23.51
C ILE A 234 0.44 10.72 24.83
N LYS A 235 0.07 11.45 25.90
CA LYS A 235 -0.35 10.84 27.18
C LYS A 235 -1.62 9.98 27.06
N ARG A 236 -2.63 10.40 26.28
CA ARG A 236 -3.84 9.58 26.02
C ARG A 236 -3.50 8.30 25.26
N TYR A 237 -2.56 8.37 24.32
CA TYR A 237 -2.04 7.20 23.61
C TYR A 237 -1.36 6.20 24.57
N TYR A 238 -0.62 6.69 25.57
CA TYR A 238 -0.02 5.85 26.61
C TYR A 238 -1.01 5.37 27.70
N ASP A 239 -2.21 5.94 27.79
CA ASP A 239 -3.31 5.49 28.67
C ASP A 239 -4.26 4.49 27.96
N TRP A 240 -3.70 3.68 27.06
CA TRP A 240 -4.39 2.62 26.29
C TRP A 240 -5.07 1.55 27.16
N LYS A 241 -4.80 1.52 28.48
CA LYS A 241 -5.50 0.66 29.45
C LYS A 241 -7.00 0.95 29.57
N LYS A 242 -7.50 2.04 28.98
CA LYS A 242 -8.92 2.43 28.98
C LYS A 242 -9.67 2.11 27.70
N VAL A 243 -9.01 1.62 26.65
CA VAL A 243 -9.70 1.23 25.42
C VAL A 243 -10.20 -0.21 25.59
N PRO A 244 -11.48 -0.50 25.29
CA PRO A 244 -12.03 -1.84 25.45
C PRO A 244 -11.21 -2.90 24.68
N GLU A 245 -10.95 -4.05 25.30
CA GLU A 245 -10.39 -5.21 24.60
C GLU A 245 -11.36 -5.65 23.49
N GLY A 246 -10.96 -5.54 22.22
CA GLY A 246 -11.78 -6.01 21.10
C GLY A 246 -11.65 -5.23 19.79
N ASP A 247 -11.17 -3.99 19.83
CA ASP A 247 -11.24 -3.09 18.67
C ASP A 247 -10.07 -3.25 17.67
N ILE A 248 -10.37 -3.13 16.36
CA ILE A 248 -9.37 -3.08 15.28
C ILE A 248 -8.88 -1.64 15.17
N TYR A 249 -7.58 -1.40 15.34
CA TYR A 249 -6.99 -0.10 15.07
C TYR A 249 -6.63 0.00 13.60
N CYS A 250 -7.32 0.88 12.90
CA CYS A 250 -6.97 1.31 11.57
C CYS A 250 -6.31 2.67 11.64
N HIS A 251 -5.11 2.80 11.08
CA HIS A 251 -4.52 4.09 10.79
C HIS A 251 -4.86 4.48 9.37
N TYR A 252 -5.67 5.52 9.23
CA TYR A 252 -5.82 6.21 7.96
C TYR A 252 -4.74 7.28 7.89
N ILE A 253 -3.96 7.23 6.81
CA ILE A 253 -2.86 8.16 6.61
C ILE A 253 -3.04 8.80 5.25
N GLN A 254 -3.13 10.13 5.23
CA GLN A 254 -3.20 10.89 3.99
C GLN A 254 -1.99 11.80 3.90
N ARG A 255 -1.33 11.81 2.74
CA ARG A 255 -0.27 12.78 2.47
C ARG A 255 -0.89 14.18 2.53
N PRO A 256 -0.22 15.17 3.15
CA PRO A 256 -0.68 16.54 3.05
C PRO A 256 -0.73 16.90 1.57
N THR A 257 -1.87 17.43 1.12
CA THR A 257 -1.94 18.09 -0.18
C THR A 257 -0.81 19.10 -0.18
N VAL A 258 0.14 18.96 -1.11
CA VAL A 258 1.19 19.97 -1.29
C VAL A 258 0.44 21.26 -1.58
N ILE A 259 0.26 22.10 -0.56
CA ILE A 259 -0.14 23.48 -0.76
C ILE A 259 1.04 24.03 -1.53
N ASP A 260 0.82 24.40 -2.79
CA ASP A 260 1.82 25.08 -3.60
C ASP A 260 2.58 26.04 -2.68
N PRO A 261 3.92 25.95 -2.58
CA PRO A 261 4.67 26.84 -1.71
C PRO A 261 4.20 28.26 -2.01
N PRO A 262 3.81 29.04 -0.99
CA PRO A 262 3.23 30.36 -1.21
C PRO A 262 4.13 31.08 -2.19
N ARG A 263 3.57 31.49 -3.35
CA ARG A 263 4.32 32.17 -4.40
C ARG A 263 5.10 33.28 -3.72
N THR A 264 6.41 33.08 -3.56
CA THR A 264 7.25 34.07 -2.92
C THR A 264 7.24 35.27 -3.84
N THR A 265 6.47 36.29 -3.47
CA THR A 265 6.61 37.61 -4.07
C THR A 265 8.05 37.99 -3.80
N LYS A 266 8.86 38.07 -4.86
CA LYS A 266 10.27 38.44 -4.80
C LYS A 266 10.43 39.81 -4.15
N SER A 267 10.50 39.88 -2.82
CA SER A 267 11.06 41.03 -2.14
C SER A 267 12.57 40.86 -2.11
N ARG A 268 13.25 41.56 -3.03
CA ARG A 268 14.70 41.74 -3.01
C ARG A 268 15.08 42.48 -1.72
N ALA A 269 15.36 41.74 -0.65
CA ALA A 269 16.10 42.29 0.48
C ALA A 269 17.59 42.33 0.09
N LYS A 270 18.13 43.54 -0.09
CA LYS A 270 19.58 43.76 -0.22
C LYS A 270 20.25 43.42 1.11
N LEU A 271 21.01 42.34 1.15
CA LEU A 271 21.99 42.08 2.21
C LEU A 271 23.07 43.18 2.16
N LYS A 272 23.10 44.04 3.19
CA LYS A 272 24.27 44.87 3.49
C LYS A 272 25.31 43.96 4.16
N LYS A 273 26.49 43.86 3.54
CA LYS A 273 27.67 43.24 4.15
C LYS A 273 28.06 44.02 5.42
N PHE A 274 28.25 43.29 6.52
CA PHE A 274 29.12 43.68 7.62
C PHE A 274 30.40 42.87 7.51
#